data_AF-A0A9Q0WCJ5-F1
#
_entry.id   AF-A0A9Q0WCJ5-F1
#
_cell.length_a   1.000
_cell.length_b   1.000
_cell.length_c   1.000
_cell.angle_alpha   90.00
_cell.angle_beta   90.00
_cell.angle_gamma   90.00
#
_symmetry.space_group_name_H-M   'P 1'
#
loop_
_entity.id
_entity.type
_entity.pdbx_description
1 polymer ?
#
loop_
_entity_poly.entity_id
_entity_poly.type
_entity_poly.pdbx_seq_one_letter_code
_entity_poly.pdbx_strand_id
1 'polypeptide(L)'
;MLSDILKQNKVDNSGVRFDSTARTALAFITLRDDGEREFLFFRHPSADMLLQESELDINLLEQARIFHYGSISLISEPCRSSHIAAMRIAKKSGSILSYDPNLRLALWPSAEAAREGIMSIWDQADVIKISEEEITFLTGCDDHTDDKVVLDKLFHPNLKLLIVTEGAEGCRYYTKVAFVSTIDYQTRDRIYILIYPQLYPSQTPKMFL
;
A
#
# COMPACT_ATOMS: atom_id res chain seq x y z
N MET A 1 1.58 -4.37 24.84
CA MET A 1 0.40 -3.67 24.29
C MET A 1 0.18 -3.98 22.81
N LEU A 2 0.97 -3.46 21.85
CA LEU A 2 0.70 -3.68 20.41
C LEU A 2 0.71 -5.17 20.00
N SER A 3 1.75 -5.91 20.40
CA SER A 3 1.84 -7.36 20.14
C SER A 3 0.68 -8.14 20.76
N ASP A 4 0.21 -7.72 21.94
CA ASP A 4 -0.95 -8.35 22.60
C ASP A 4 -2.24 -8.08 21.84
N ILE A 5 -2.43 -6.86 21.32
CA ILE A 5 -3.59 -6.49 20.50
C ILE A 5 -3.61 -7.34 19.22
N LEU A 6 -2.46 -7.55 18.56
CA LEU A 6 -2.37 -8.44 17.39
C LEU A 6 -2.85 -9.85 17.75
N LYS A 7 -2.35 -10.41 18.85
CA LYS A 7 -2.72 -11.75 19.33
C LYS A 7 -4.21 -11.84 19.69
N GLN A 8 -4.77 -10.83 20.36
CA GLN A 8 -6.20 -10.75 20.69
C GLN A 8 -7.08 -10.75 19.42
N ASN A 9 -6.60 -10.14 18.34
CA ASN A 9 -7.25 -10.12 17.04
C ASN A 9 -6.87 -11.31 16.14
N LYS A 10 -6.24 -12.36 16.71
CA LYS A 10 -5.86 -13.60 16.01
C LYS A 10 -4.88 -13.40 14.85
N VAL A 11 -4.09 -12.33 14.89
CA VAL A 11 -2.95 -12.14 13.99
C VAL A 11 -1.76 -12.93 14.56
N ASP A 12 -1.15 -13.76 13.72
CA ASP A 12 0.13 -14.39 14.06
C ASP A 12 1.20 -13.31 14.20
N ASN A 13 1.75 -13.20 15.41
CA ASN A 13 2.76 -12.21 15.78
C ASN A 13 4.14 -12.84 16.02
N SER A 14 4.37 -14.09 15.59
CA SER A 14 5.66 -14.79 15.69
C SER A 14 6.81 -14.04 15.00
N GLY A 15 6.52 -13.30 13.94
CA GLY A 15 7.46 -12.42 13.23
C GLY A 15 7.75 -11.08 13.93
N VAL A 16 7.06 -10.74 15.03
CA VAL A 16 7.31 -9.48 15.75
C VAL A 16 8.64 -9.53 16.46
N ARG A 17 9.41 -8.43 16.36
CA ARG A 17 10.67 -8.22 17.07
C ARG A 17 10.53 -7.08 18.06
N PHE A 18 11.35 -7.12 19.10
CA PHE A 18 11.31 -6.14 20.18
C PHE A 18 12.70 -5.53 20.34
N ASP A 19 12.76 -4.21 20.30
CA ASP A 19 13.97 -3.44 20.53
C ASP A 19 13.98 -2.94 21.99
N SER A 20 15.09 -3.11 22.69
CA SER A 20 15.25 -2.68 24.09
C SER A 20 15.83 -1.27 24.24
N THR A 21 16.24 -0.65 23.13
CA THR A 21 16.97 0.63 23.07
C THR A 21 16.12 1.77 22.51
N ALA A 22 15.19 1.48 21.60
CA ALA A 22 14.30 2.44 20.96
C ALA A 22 12.85 2.28 21.42
N ARG A 23 12.13 3.40 21.46
CA ARG A 23 10.71 3.41 21.84
C ARG A 23 9.82 3.09 20.64
N THR A 24 8.62 2.57 20.89
CA THR A 24 7.57 2.49 19.87
C THR A 24 7.19 3.90 19.40
N ALA A 25 7.03 4.09 18.09
CA ALA A 25 6.61 5.36 17.52
C ALA A 25 5.23 5.79 18.02
N LEU A 26 5.02 7.09 18.15
CA LEU A 26 3.70 7.66 18.45
C LEU A 26 3.26 8.57 17.32
N ALA A 27 1.96 8.54 17.03
CA ALA A 27 1.31 9.50 16.15
C ALA A 27 0.21 10.21 16.95
N PHE A 28 0.32 11.51 17.05
CA PHE A 28 -0.73 12.38 17.57
C PHE A 28 -1.54 12.90 16.40
N ILE A 29 -2.85 12.80 16.51
CA ILE A 29 -3.78 13.20 15.45
C ILE A 29 -4.71 14.24 16.05
N THR A 30 -4.76 15.40 15.44
CA THR A 30 -5.68 16.49 15.76
C THR A 30 -6.56 16.77 14.54
N LEU A 31 -7.73 17.34 14.77
CA LEU A 31 -8.56 17.90 13.71
C LEU A 31 -8.35 19.41 13.73
N ARG A 32 -8.07 19.97 12.56
CA ARG A 32 -8.06 21.41 12.33
C ARG A 32 -9.51 21.92 12.31
N ASP A 33 -9.67 23.24 12.40
CA ASP A 33 -10.99 23.88 12.41
C ASP A 33 -11.80 23.62 11.13
N ASP A 34 -11.13 23.29 10.02
CA ASP A 34 -11.72 22.89 8.74
C ASP A 34 -12.11 21.40 8.68
N GLY A 35 -11.86 20.62 9.74
CA GLY A 35 -12.13 19.18 9.81
C GLY A 35 -11.01 18.31 9.25
N GLU A 36 -9.94 18.90 8.71
CA GLU A 36 -8.81 18.14 8.18
C GLU A 36 -7.94 17.57 9.29
N ARG A 37 -7.37 16.39 9.05
CA ARG A 37 -6.48 15.72 10.01
C ARG A 37 -5.08 16.32 9.95
N GLU A 38 -4.58 16.73 11.10
CA GLU A 38 -3.18 17.10 11.30
C GLU A 38 -2.47 16.00 12.10
N PHE A 39 -1.25 15.67 11.68
CA PHE A 39 -0.47 14.58 12.23
C PHE A 39 0.86 15.07 12.79
N LEU A 40 1.18 14.67 14.01
CA LEU A 40 2.49 14.87 14.64
C LEU A 40 3.09 13.52 15.01
N PHE A 41 4.29 13.23 14.51
CA PHE A 41 4.96 11.94 14.68
C PHE A 41 6.16 12.03 15.61
N PHE A 42 6.19 11.17 16.63
CA PHE A 42 7.38 10.91 17.45
C PHE A 42 8.01 9.61 16.96
N ARG A 43 8.93 9.76 16.01
CA ARG A 43 9.51 8.65 15.24
C ARG A 43 11.01 8.90 14.94
N HIS A 44 11.83 9.17 15.97
CA HIS A 44 13.26 9.45 15.77
C HIS A 44 14.17 9.17 16.99
N PRO A 45 14.97 8.08 16.98
CA PRO A 45 14.63 6.82 16.32
C PRO A 45 13.53 6.10 17.12
N SER A 46 12.64 5.42 16.41
CA SER A 46 11.69 4.47 16.98
C SER A 46 12.00 3.04 16.54
N ALA A 47 11.49 2.05 17.29
CA ALA A 47 11.82 0.64 17.08
C ALA A 47 11.51 0.13 15.65
N ASP A 48 10.45 0.63 15.00
CA ASP A 48 10.10 0.25 13.63
C ASP A 48 11.11 0.72 12.57
N MET A 49 11.95 1.70 12.90
CA MET A 49 13.03 2.19 12.03
C MET A 49 14.28 1.30 12.09
N LEU A 50 14.39 0.43 13.09
CA LEU A 50 15.62 -0.28 13.43
C LEU A 50 15.60 -1.77 13.05
N LEU A 51 14.53 -2.25 12.42
CA LEU A 51 14.47 -3.63 11.94
C LEU A 51 15.65 -3.92 11.00
N GLN A 52 16.41 -4.96 11.30
CA GLN A 52 17.55 -5.41 10.49
C GLN A 52 17.22 -6.66 9.67
N GLU A 53 17.94 -6.84 8.56
CA GLU A 53 17.76 -8.00 7.67
C GLU A 53 18.00 -9.32 8.41
N SER A 54 18.95 -9.33 9.37
CA SER A 54 19.26 -10.49 10.22
C SER A 54 18.13 -10.90 11.17
N GLU A 55 17.15 -10.03 11.41
CA GLU A 55 16.01 -10.29 12.30
C GLU A 55 14.78 -10.85 11.56
N LEU A 56 14.83 -10.87 10.22
CA LEU A 56 13.75 -11.36 9.38
C LEU A 56 13.52 -12.86 9.60
N ASP A 57 12.26 -13.23 9.79
CA ASP A 57 11.86 -14.64 9.83
C ASP A 57 11.67 -15.16 8.41
N ILE A 58 12.72 -15.80 7.87
CA ILE A 58 12.71 -16.30 6.50
C ILE A 58 11.60 -17.35 6.30
N ASN A 59 11.40 -18.26 7.26
CA ASN A 59 10.38 -19.30 7.15
C ASN A 59 8.97 -18.71 7.06
N LEU A 60 8.69 -17.66 7.85
CA LEU A 60 7.41 -16.95 7.80
C LEU A 60 7.20 -16.26 6.43
N LEU A 61 8.24 -15.59 5.91
CA LEU A 61 8.19 -14.92 4.62
C LEU A 61 7.98 -15.91 3.46
N GLU A 62 8.62 -17.08 3.50
CA GLU A 62 8.49 -18.11 2.46
C GLU A 62 7.10 -18.77 2.43
N GLN A 63 6.37 -18.76 3.55
CA GLN A 63 5.01 -19.30 3.64
C GLN A 63 3.93 -18.28 3.24
N ALA A 64 4.28 -17.01 3.09
CA ALA A 64 3.33 -15.96 2.78
C ALA A 64 2.75 -16.13 1.37
N ARG A 65 1.42 -16.11 1.24
CA ARG A 65 0.75 -16.07 -0.07
C ARG A 65 0.70 -14.66 -0.66
N ILE A 66 0.62 -13.66 0.21
CA ILE A 66 0.63 -12.25 -0.13
C ILE A 66 1.60 -11.58 0.82
N PHE A 67 2.50 -10.76 0.28
CA PHE A 67 3.38 -9.89 1.04
C PHE A 67 2.96 -8.44 0.81
N HIS A 68 2.38 -7.83 1.84
CA HIS A 68 1.89 -6.46 1.79
C HIS A 68 2.88 -5.49 2.44
N TYR A 69 3.11 -4.36 1.81
CA TYR A 69 4.07 -3.36 2.28
C TYR A 69 3.64 -1.94 1.91
N GLY A 70 4.22 -0.96 2.62
CA GLY A 70 4.05 0.46 2.34
C GLY A 70 5.36 1.23 2.37
N SER A 71 5.31 2.54 2.10
CA SER A 71 6.53 3.32 1.82
C SER A 71 7.33 3.75 3.05
N ILE A 72 6.72 3.81 4.24
CA ILE A 72 7.35 4.37 5.45
C ILE A 72 8.63 3.63 5.86
N SER A 73 8.67 2.31 5.66
CA SER A 73 9.87 1.50 5.93
C SER A 73 11.03 1.75 4.95
N LEU A 74 10.80 2.48 3.85
CA LEU A 74 11.85 2.83 2.88
C LEU A 74 12.61 4.10 3.25
N ILE A 75 12.18 4.83 4.28
CA ILE A 75 12.69 6.17 4.62
C ILE A 75 14.14 6.11 5.11
N SER A 76 14.47 5.16 5.99
CA SER A 76 15.75 5.14 6.71
C SER A 76 16.33 3.74 6.83
N GLU A 77 17.65 3.67 6.82
CA GLU A 77 18.38 2.47 7.22
C GLU A 77 18.32 2.28 8.76
N PRO A 78 18.38 1.02 9.26
CA PRO A 78 18.50 -0.24 8.51
C PRO A 78 17.18 -0.79 7.94
N CYS A 79 16.02 -0.22 8.33
CA CYS A 79 14.71 -0.76 7.96
C CYS A 79 14.47 -0.82 6.44
N ARG A 80 15.02 0.14 5.68
CA ARG A 80 14.95 0.14 4.22
C ARG A 80 15.57 -1.13 3.61
N SER A 81 16.80 -1.48 4.01
CA SER A 81 17.46 -2.70 3.53
C SER A 81 16.67 -3.95 3.91
N SER A 82 16.16 -4.01 5.15
CA SER A 82 15.34 -5.12 5.65
C SER A 82 14.04 -5.30 4.87
N HIS A 83 13.35 -4.19 4.54
CA HIS A 83 12.16 -4.20 3.71
C HIS A 83 12.46 -4.80 2.32
N ILE A 84 13.52 -4.32 1.67
CA ILE A 84 13.89 -4.79 0.32
C ILE A 84 14.26 -6.28 0.36
N ALA A 85 14.98 -6.73 1.39
CA ALA A 85 15.29 -8.13 1.59
C ALA A 85 14.04 -8.99 1.78
N ALA A 86 13.11 -8.58 2.64
CA ALA A 86 11.85 -9.28 2.89
C ALA A 86 10.98 -9.39 1.62
N MET A 87 10.84 -8.29 0.89
CA MET A 87 10.12 -8.24 -0.40
C MET A 87 10.74 -9.22 -1.41
N ARG A 88 12.08 -9.27 -1.50
CA ARG A 88 12.79 -10.17 -2.41
C ARG A 88 12.57 -11.65 -2.03
N ILE A 89 12.62 -11.97 -0.73
CA ILE A 89 12.36 -13.34 -0.24
C ILE A 89 10.94 -13.76 -0.60
N ALA A 90 9.94 -12.94 -0.25
CA ALA A 90 8.54 -13.21 -0.56
C ALA A 90 8.29 -13.41 -2.06
N LYS A 91 8.84 -12.52 -2.90
CA LYS A 91 8.74 -12.63 -4.36
C LYS A 91 9.33 -13.93 -4.89
N LYS A 92 10.51 -14.32 -4.40
CA LYS A 92 11.19 -15.56 -4.80
C LYS A 92 10.38 -16.80 -4.39
N SER A 93 9.65 -16.72 -3.28
CA SER A 93 8.79 -17.79 -2.77
C SER A 93 7.40 -17.84 -3.40
N GLY A 94 7.13 -16.94 -4.37
CA GLY A 94 5.90 -16.93 -5.14
C GLY A 94 4.75 -16.15 -4.49
N SER A 95 5.02 -15.35 -3.46
CA SER A 95 4.01 -14.45 -2.89
C SER A 95 3.57 -13.39 -3.91
N ILE A 96 2.29 -13.01 -3.87
CA ILE A 96 1.81 -11.81 -4.53
C ILE A 96 2.32 -10.59 -3.76
N LEU A 97 2.96 -9.65 -4.45
CA LEU A 97 3.43 -8.40 -3.86
C LEU A 97 2.34 -7.33 -3.92
N SER A 98 1.85 -6.91 -2.75
CA SER A 98 0.82 -5.87 -2.61
C SER A 98 1.44 -4.60 -2.02
N TYR A 99 1.37 -3.49 -2.75
CA TYR A 99 1.96 -2.23 -2.36
C TYR A 99 0.90 -1.15 -2.15
N ASP A 100 0.93 -0.53 -0.97
CA ASP A 100 0.18 0.69 -0.65
C ASP A 100 1.18 1.74 -0.16
N PRO A 101 1.65 2.67 -1.02
CA PRO A 101 2.63 3.68 -0.64
C PRO A 101 2.21 4.42 0.63
N ASN A 102 0.92 4.69 0.78
CA ASN A 102 0.30 5.33 1.95
C ASN A 102 1.13 6.54 2.42
N LEU A 103 1.35 7.48 1.50
CA LEU A 103 2.27 8.59 1.64
C LEU A 103 2.03 9.33 2.97
N ARG A 104 3.13 9.52 3.72
CA ARG A 104 3.19 10.38 4.89
C ARG A 104 4.31 11.38 4.71
N LEU A 105 4.03 12.43 3.94
CA LEU A 105 5.04 13.40 3.51
C LEU A 105 5.85 13.97 4.70
N ALA A 106 5.22 14.20 5.84
CA ALA A 106 5.86 14.70 7.07
C ALA A 106 6.96 13.78 7.65
N LEU A 107 7.01 12.50 7.25
CA LEU A 107 8.05 11.57 7.67
C LEU A 107 9.27 11.54 6.73
N TRP A 108 9.13 12.09 5.53
CA TRP A 108 10.18 12.09 4.52
C TRP A 108 11.05 13.34 4.62
N PRO A 109 12.36 13.27 4.28
CA PRO A 109 13.24 14.44 4.29
C PRO A 109 12.82 15.54 3.30
N SER A 110 12.20 15.16 2.18
CA SER A 110 11.62 16.06 1.20
C SER A 110 10.56 15.34 0.36
N ALA A 111 9.78 16.09 -0.42
CA ALA A 111 8.83 15.53 -1.38
C ALA A 111 9.52 14.71 -2.48
N GLU A 112 10.68 15.16 -2.94
CA GLU A 112 11.50 14.47 -3.93
C GLU A 112 11.99 13.14 -3.37
N ALA A 113 12.52 13.12 -2.14
CA ALA A 113 12.95 11.90 -1.47
C ALA A 113 11.79 10.90 -1.30
N ALA A 114 10.58 11.39 -0.99
CA ALA A 114 9.39 10.56 -0.92
C ALA A 114 9.03 9.95 -2.26
N ARG A 115 9.01 10.75 -3.34
CA ARG A 115 8.71 10.26 -4.69
C ARG A 115 9.75 9.22 -5.14
N GLU A 116 11.05 9.52 -4.99
CA GLU A 116 12.12 8.59 -5.33
C GLU A 116 12.05 7.29 -4.53
N GLY A 117 11.83 7.39 -3.21
CA GLY A 117 11.69 6.24 -2.33
C GLY A 117 10.49 5.37 -2.72
N ILE A 118 9.32 5.98 -2.91
CA ILE A 118 8.10 5.27 -3.32
C ILE A 118 8.30 4.58 -4.66
N MET A 119 8.86 5.29 -5.64
CA MET A 119 9.02 4.78 -7.00
C MET A 119 10.14 3.74 -7.13
N SER A 120 11.11 3.70 -6.19
CA SER A 120 12.26 2.79 -6.25
C SER A 120 11.90 1.30 -6.24
N ILE A 121 10.73 0.93 -5.73
CA ILE A 121 10.23 -0.44 -5.69
C ILE A 121 8.90 -0.62 -6.46
N TRP A 122 8.46 0.40 -7.20
CA TRP A 122 7.14 0.44 -7.84
C TRP A 122 6.92 -0.76 -8.76
N ASP A 123 7.86 -1.01 -9.66
CA ASP A 123 7.81 -2.09 -10.66
C ASP A 123 7.89 -3.51 -10.07
N GLN A 124 8.12 -3.63 -8.76
CA GLN A 124 8.14 -4.91 -8.07
C GLN A 124 6.74 -5.42 -7.75
N ALA A 125 5.76 -4.53 -7.58
CA ALA A 125 4.43 -4.87 -7.11
C ALA A 125 3.62 -5.66 -8.16
N ASP A 126 2.79 -6.59 -7.67
CA ASP A 126 1.74 -7.24 -8.46
C ASP A 126 0.40 -6.51 -8.30
N VAL A 127 0.17 -5.90 -7.14
CA VAL A 127 -1.04 -5.13 -6.83
C VAL A 127 -0.62 -3.81 -6.21
N ILE A 128 -1.16 -2.71 -6.72
CA ILE A 128 -0.94 -1.37 -6.17
C ILE A 128 -2.27 -0.78 -5.74
N LYS A 129 -2.30 -0.17 -4.56
CA LYS A 129 -3.39 0.71 -4.12
C LYS A 129 -2.80 2.11 -3.92
N ILE A 130 -3.44 3.12 -4.51
CA ILE A 130 -3.13 4.53 -4.30
C ILE A 130 -4.40 5.38 -4.15
N SER A 131 -4.26 6.60 -3.64
CA SER A 131 -5.32 7.62 -3.67
C SER A 131 -5.15 8.61 -4.82
N GLU A 132 -6.16 9.45 -5.04
CA GLU A 132 -6.11 10.56 -6.00
C GLU A 132 -5.00 11.59 -5.69
N GLU A 133 -4.77 11.87 -4.41
CA GLU A 133 -3.71 12.77 -3.97
C GLU A 133 -2.33 12.16 -4.23
N GLU A 134 -2.20 10.83 -4.10
CA GLU A 134 -0.96 10.12 -4.42
C GLU A 134 -0.68 10.10 -5.92
N ILE A 135 -1.71 9.99 -6.78
CA ILE A 135 -1.53 10.17 -8.23
C ILE A 135 -0.93 11.53 -8.50
N THR A 136 -1.61 12.59 -8.05
CA THR A 136 -1.20 13.98 -8.24
C THR A 136 0.24 14.20 -7.75
N PHE A 137 0.60 13.64 -6.59
CA PHE A 137 1.93 13.76 -5.99
C PHE A 137 3.02 13.03 -6.81
N LEU A 138 2.76 11.80 -7.22
CA LEU A 138 3.73 10.93 -7.88
C LEU A 138 4.00 11.34 -9.33
N THR A 139 2.99 11.88 -10.01
CA THR A 139 3.08 12.26 -11.43
C THR A 139 3.56 13.68 -11.67
N GLY A 140 3.66 14.50 -10.62
CA GLY A 140 4.16 15.87 -10.69
C GLY A 140 3.06 16.91 -10.95
N CYS A 141 1.92 16.77 -10.27
CA CYS A 141 0.74 17.61 -10.37
C CYS A 141 -0.08 17.45 -11.66
N ASP A 142 -0.06 16.27 -12.28
CA ASP A 142 -1.02 15.96 -13.33
C ASP A 142 -2.44 15.80 -12.76
N ASP A 143 -3.43 15.86 -13.64
CA ASP A 143 -4.83 15.59 -13.32
C ASP A 143 -5.04 14.12 -12.94
N HIS A 144 -5.37 13.86 -11.67
CA HIS A 144 -5.65 12.51 -11.17
C HIS A 144 -6.92 11.90 -11.76
N THR A 145 -7.81 12.69 -12.35
CA THR A 145 -9.03 12.18 -13.00
C THR A 145 -8.75 11.61 -14.39
N ASP A 146 -7.63 11.97 -15.03
CA ASP A 146 -7.25 11.44 -16.34
C ASP A 146 -6.68 10.01 -16.24
N ASP A 147 -7.45 9.04 -16.70
CA ASP A 147 -7.03 7.63 -16.73
C ASP A 147 -5.74 7.39 -17.54
N LYS A 148 -5.43 8.24 -18.52
CA LYS A 148 -4.19 8.13 -19.29
C LYS A 148 -2.96 8.43 -18.42
N VAL A 149 -3.07 9.36 -17.47
CA VAL A 149 -1.99 9.65 -16.53
C VAL A 149 -1.67 8.39 -15.72
N VAL A 150 -2.68 7.70 -15.22
CA VAL A 150 -2.51 6.45 -14.47
C VAL A 150 -1.92 5.34 -15.36
N LEU A 151 -2.47 5.14 -16.56
CA LEU A 151 -2.02 4.09 -17.47
C LEU A 151 -0.61 4.31 -18.01
N ASP A 152 -0.25 5.54 -18.36
CA ASP A 152 1.04 5.84 -19.01
C ASP A 152 2.18 6.01 -18.00
N LYS A 153 1.89 6.50 -16.78
CA LYS A 153 2.93 6.84 -15.79
C LYS A 153 3.00 5.91 -14.59
N LEU A 154 1.90 5.26 -14.20
CA LEU A 154 1.82 4.48 -12.96
C LEU A 154 1.55 3.00 -13.20
N PHE A 155 0.90 2.63 -14.31
CA PHE A 155 0.67 1.24 -14.65
C PHE A 155 1.92 0.64 -15.32
N HIS A 156 2.37 -0.54 -14.86
CA HIS A 156 3.54 -1.22 -15.41
C HIS A 156 3.20 -2.66 -15.83
N PRO A 157 3.97 -3.27 -16.77
CA PRO A 157 3.59 -4.56 -17.38
C PRO A 157 3.49 -5.75 -16.42
N ASN A 158 4.13 -5.68 -15.26
CA ASN A 158 4.06 -6.75 -14.25
C ASN A 158 2.80 -6.65 -13.38
N LEU A 159 2.16 -5.49 -13.35
CA LEU A 159 1.02 -5.23 -12.48
C LEU A 159 -0.20 -6.06 -12.92
N LYS A 160 -0.82 -6.71 -11.94
CA LYS A 160 -2.07 -7.47 -12.10
C LYS A 160 -3.28 -6.58 -11.83
N LEU A 161 -3.14 -5.65 -10.88
CA LEU A 161 -4.22 -4.76 -10.44
C LEU A 161 -3.66 -3.44 -9.90
N LEU A 162 -4.15 -2.31 -10.40
CA LEU A 162 -3.98 -0.98 -9.79
C LEU A 162 -5.35 -0.51 -9.30
N ILE A 163 -5.43 -0.05 -8.05
CA ILE A 163 -6.65 0.52 -7.45
C ILE A 163 -6.38 1.97 -7.09
N VAL A 164 -7.31 2.85 -7.47
CA VAL A 164 -7.32 4.27 -7.09
C VAL A 164 -8.53 4.50 -6.19
N THR A 165 -8.31 4.92 -4.94
CA THR A 165 -9.39 5.30 -4.02
C THR A 165 -9.73 6.78 -4.14
N GLU A 166 -11.02 7.09 -4.19
CA GLU A 166 -11.57 8.43 -4.50
C GLU A 166 -12.50 8.91 -3.37
N GLY A 167 -12.09 8.63 -2.13
CA GLY A 167 -12.86 9.01 -0.94
C GLY A 167 -14.28 8.47 -0.95
N ALA A 168 -15.26 9.38 -0.94
CA ALA A 168 -16.69 9.05 -0.93
C ALA A 168 -17.22 8.57 -2.28
N GLU A 169 -16.52 8.87 -3.39
CA GLU A 169 -16.91 8.49 -4.75
C GLU A 169 -16.54 7.03 -5.09
N GLY A 170 -15.88 6.32 -4.16
CA GLY A 170 -15.57 4.91 -4.28
C GLY A 170 -14.14 4.68 -4.79
N CYS A 171 -14.01 3.87 -5.85
CA CYS A 171 -12.71 3.58 -6.44
C CYS A 171 -12.76 3.22 -7.93
N ARG A 172 -11.64 3.47 -8.61
CA ARG A 172 -11.30 2.98 -9.95
C ARG A 172 -10.32 1.83 -9.87
N TYR A 173 -10.36 0.95 -10.87
CA TYR A 173 -9.33 -0.08 -11.00
C TYR A 173 -8.90 -0.36 -12.43
N TYR A 174 -7.64 -0.78 -12.56
CA TYR A 174 -6.96 -1.02 -13.82
C TYR A 174 -6.34 -2.42 -13.80
N THR A 175 -6.54 -3.18 -14.87
CA THR A 175 -5.93 -4.50 -15.11
C THR A 175 -5.39 -4.56 -16.53
N LYS A 176 -4.63 -5.60 -16.86
CA LYS A 176 -4.09 -5.78 -18.23
C LYS A 176 -5.15 -5.90 -19.34
N VAL A 177 -6.38 -6.30 -18.99
CA VAL A 177 -7.44 -6.67 -19.95
C VAL A 177 -8.72 -5.86 -19.80
N ALA A 178 -8.89 -5.12 -18.71
CA ALA A 178 -10.08 -4.31 -18.47
C ALA A 178 -9.76 -3.07 -17.63
N PHE A 179 -10.43 -1.97 -18.00
CA PHE A 179 -10.59 -0.75 -17.21
C PHE A 179 -12.05 -0.70 -16.74
N VAL A 180 -12.26 -0.43 -15.44
CA VAL A 180 -13.60 -0.18 -14.91
C VAL A 180 -13.54 1.02 -13.97
N SER A 181 -14.36 2.01 -14.28
CA SER A 181 -14.29 3.36 -13.73
C SER A 181 -15.03 3.55 -12.40
N THR A 182 -15.83 2.57 -11.93
CA THR A 182 -16.60 2.78 -10.70
C THR A 182 -17.02 1.46 -10.07
N ILE A 183 -16.66 1.25 -8.79
CA ILE A 183 -17.34 0.31 -7.90
C ILE A 183 -18.14 1.13 -6.90
N ASP A 184 -19.46 1.01 -6.97
CA ASP A 184 -20.39 1.70 -6.07
C ASP A 184 -20.28 1.12 -4.65
N TYR A 185 -19.99 1.97 -3.66
CA TYR A 185 -19.72 1.54 -2.28
C TYR A 185 -21.00 1.54 -1.45
N GLN A 186 -21.65 0.38 -1.32
CA GLN A 186 -22.66 0.16 -0.27
C GLN A 186 -22.04 -0.62 0.90
N THR A 187 -21.86 0.06 2.03
CA THR A 187 -21.38 -0.57 3.26
C THR A 187 -22.35 -1.63 3.78
N ARG A 188 -21.86 -2.87 3.91
CA ARG A 188 -21.64 -3.56 5.20
C ARG A 188 -21.02 -4.94 4.95
N ASP A 189 -19.83 -5.13 5.51
CA ASP A 189 -19.12 -6.40 5.74
C ASP A 189 -18.47 -7.16 4.58
N ARG A 190 -18.60 -6.75 3.30
CA ARG A 190 -17.89 -7.39 2.17
C ARG A 190 -17.56 -6.40 1.05
N ILE A 191 -16.31 -6.40 0.58
CA ILE A 191 -15.94 -5.75 -0.69
C ILE A 191 -16.43 -6.66 -1.81
N TYR A 192 -17.47 -6.23 -2.52
CA TYR A 192 -17.89 -6.87 -3.78
C TYR A 192 -17.20 -6.15 -4.93
N ILE A 193 -16.19 -6.78 -5.54
CA ILE A 193 -15.66 -6.33 -6.83
C ILE A 193 -16.62 -6.87 -7.90
N LEU A 194 -17.59 -6.05 -8.31
CA LEU A 194 -18.44 -6.37 -9.46
C LEU A 194 -17.65 -6.06 -10.73
N ILE A 195 -16.97 -7.06 -11.26
CA ILE A 195 -16.37 -6.98 -12.59
C ILE A 195 -17.50 -7.08 -13.61
N TYR A 196 -17.93 -5.95 -14.16
CA TYR A 196 -18.74 -5.95 -15.37
C TYR A 196 -17.77 -6.11 -16.56
N PRO A 197 -17.70 -7.28 -17.22
CA PRO A 197 -17.03 -7.33 -18.51
C PRO A 197 -17.77 -6.37 -19.44
N GLN A 198 -17.06 -5.41 -20.04
CA GLN A 198 -17.57 -4.76 -21.25
C GLN A 198 -17.68 -5.84 -22.32
N LEU A 199 -18.86 -6.44 -22.41
CA LEU A 199 -19.25 -7.28 -23.51
C LEU A 199 -19.48 -6.35 -24.70
N TYR A 200 -18.66 -6.49 -25.74
CA TYR A 200 -19.00 -6.02 -27.08
C TYR A 200 -20.45 -6.42 -27.40
N PRO A 201 -21.24 -5.59 -28.12
CA PRO A 201 -22.68 -5.71 -28.19
C PRO A 201 -23.11 -6.95 -29.00
N SER A 202 -23.13 -8.11 -28.35
CA SER A 202 -23.98 -9.26 -28.66
C SER A 202 -23.64 -10.38 -27.69
N GLN A 203 -24.45 -10.48 -26.62
CA GLN A 203 -24.80 -11.66 -25.83
C GLN A 203 -24.85 -11.34 -24.33
N THR A 204 -26.06 -11.38 -23.79
CA THR A 204 -26.40 -11.19 -22.38
C THR A 204 -26.10 -12.47 -21.59
N PRO A 205 -25.33 -12.45 -20.48
CA PRO A 205 -25.30 -13.54 -19.53
C PRO A 205 -26.15 -13.23 -18.29
N LYS A 206 -26.82 -14.28 -17.81
CA LYS A 206 -27.65 -14.31 -16.61
C LYS A 206 -26.80 -14.38 -15.35
N MET A 207 -27.25 -13.64 -14.34
CA MET A 207 -26.78 -13.62 -12.96
C MET A 207 -26.79 -15.03 -12.32
N PHE A 208 -25.70 -15.41 -11.64
CA PHE A 208 -25.71 -16.40 -10.56
C PHE A 208 -24.95 -15.81 -9.38
N LEU A 209 -25.50 -16.09 -8.19
CA LEU A 209 -25.24 -15.55 -6.85
C LEU A 209 -23.78 -15.37 -6.45
#